data_AF-A0A1S7R9F4-F1
#
_entry.id   AF-A0A1S7R9F4-F1
#
_cell.length_a   1.000
_cell.length_b   1.000
_cell.length_c   1.000
_cell.angle_alpha   90.00
_cell.angle_beta   90.00
_cell.angle_gamma   90.00
#
_symmetry.space_group_name_H-M   'P 1'
#
loop_
_entity.id
_entity.type
_entity.pdbx_description
1 polymer ?
#
loop_
_entity_poly.entity_id
_entity_poly.type
_entity_poly.pdbx_seq_one_letter_code
_entity_poly.pdbx_strand_id
1 'polypeptide(L)' 'MKILHQLVSLLIAVAVPTAIYWTSGEIGFEFIVLGAAFGFAYWYWGPTGAPL' A
#
# COMPACT_ATOMS: atom_id res chain seq x y z
N MET A 1 -15.65 2.53 10.35
CA MET A 1 -15.14 2.28 8.98
C MET A 1 -13.89 3.08 8.63
N LYS A 2 -13.79 4.39 8.96
CA LYS A 2 -12.62 5.23 8.61
C LYS A 2 -11.26 4.71 9.10
N ILE A 3 -11.16 4.27 10.35
CA ILE A 3 -9.91 3.73 10.91
C ILE A 3 -9.48 2.43 10.22
N LEU A 4 -10.42 1.50 10.01
CA LEU A 4 -10.16 0.26 9.26
C LEU A 4 -9.67 0.57 7.84
N HIS A 5 -10.29 1.54 7.17
CA HIS A 5 -9.87 1.99 5.84
C HIS A 5 -8.43 2.51 5.82
N GLN A 6 -8.06 3.35 6.77
CA GLN A 6 -6.69 3.86 6.90
C GLN A 6 -5.69 2.74 7.22
N LEU A 7 -6.06 1.78 8.07
CA LEU A 7 -5.22 0.62 8.37
C LEU A 7 -4.98 -0.24 7.12
N VAL A 8 -6.01 -0.52 6.33
CA VAL A 8 -5.85 -1.31 5.09
C VAL A 8 -4.99 -0.56 4.07
N SER A 9 -5.17 0.77 3.93
CA SER A 9 -4.30 1.60 3.09
C SER A 9 -2.83 1.47 3.50
N LEU A 10 -2.53 1.59 4.80
CA LEU A 10 -1.17 1.47 5.32
C LEU A 10 -0.61 0.06 5.08
N LEU A 11 -1.40 -0.99 5.32
CA LEU A 11 -1.00 -2.38 5.08
C LEU A 11 -0.64 -2.60 3.61
N ILE A 12 -1.42 -2.06 2.67
CA ILE A 12 -1.10 -2.12 1.23
C ILE A 12 0.21 -1.39 0.95
N ALA A 13 0.41 -0.21 1.55
CA ALA A 13 1.62 0.58 1.34
C ALA A 13 2.91 -0.16 1.74
N VAL A 14 2.88 -0.86 2.87
CA VAL A 14 4.05 -1.62 3.34
C VAL A 14 4.15 -3.03 2.73
N ALA A 15 3.07 -3.60 2.21
CA ALA A 15 3.07 -4.96 1.66
C ALA A 15 4.06 -5.11 0.49
N VAL A 16 4.13 -4.12 -0.40
CA VAL A 16 5.01 -4.16 -1.58
C VAL A 16 6.51 -4.19 -1.21
N PRO A 17 7.07 -3.20 -0.49
CA PRO A 17 8.47 -3.24 -0.13
C PRO A 17 8.81 -4.43 0.79
N THR A 18 7.86 -4.87 1.64
CA THR A 18 8.05 -6.07 2.48
C THR A 18 8.17 -7.34 1.65
N ALA A 19 7.32 -7.52 0.64
CA ALA A 19 7.37 -8.68 -0.24
C ALA A 19 8.67 -8.72 -1.05
N ILE A 20 9.14 -7.56 -1.52
CA ILE A 20 10.40 -7.46 -2.26
C ILE A 20 11.59 -7.77 -1.36
N TYR A 21 11.62 -7.21 -0.15
CA TYR A 21 12.67 -7.53 0.82
C TYR A 21 12.72 -9.03 1.13
N TRP A 22 11.56 -9.66 1.29
CA TRP A 22 11.45 -11.09 1.58
C TRP A 22 12.01 -11.97 0.45
N THR A 23 11.80 -11.58 -0.81
CA THR A 23 12.20 -12.41 -1.97
C THR A 23 13.60 -12.12 -2.49
N SER A 24 14.08 -10.89 -2.34
CA SER A 24 15.34 -10.43 -2.91
C SER A 24 16.43 -10.10 -1.88
N GLY A 25 16.07 -9.86 -0.61
CA GLY A 25 16.98 -9.37 0.43
C GLY A 25 17.34 -7.89 0.32
N GLU A 26 16.84 -7.19 -0.70
CA GLU A 26 17.10 -5.77 -0.96
C GLU A 26 15.79 -4.97 -1.00
N ILE A 27 15.87 -3.66 -0.71
CA ILE A 27 14.75 -2.73 -0.87
C ILE A 27 15.20 -1.58 -1.75
N GLY A 28 14.82 -1.65 -3.03
CA GLY A 28 14.92 -0.51 -3.94
C GLY A 28 13.94 0.59 -3.56
N PHE A 29 14.37 1.85 -3.72
CA PHE A 29 13.53 3.02 -3.43
C PHE A 29 12.24 3.04 -4.28
N GLU A 30 12.32 2.55 -5.51
CA GLU A 30 11.20 2.38 -6.43
C GLU A 30 10.07 1.52 -5.84
N PHE A 31 10.38 0.50 -5.04
CA PHE A 31 9.37 -0.39 -4.45
C PHE A 31 8.67 0.25 -3.24
N ILE A 32 9.35 1.16 -2.54
CA ILE A 32 8.75 1.99 -1.50
C ILE A 32 7.73 2.94 -2.15
N VAL A 33 8.13 3.62 -3.23
CA VAL A 33 7.26 4.53 -3.98
C VAL A 33 6.07 3.77 -4.58
N LEU A 34 6.30 2.59 -5.15
CA LEU A 34 5.25 1.75 -5.71
C LEU A 34 4.24 1.30 -4.65
N GLY A 35 4.72 0.85 -3.48
CA GLY A 35 3.87 0.51 -2.34
C GLY A 35 3.02 1.70 -1.92
N ALA A 36 3.64 2.86 -1.70
CA ALA A 36 2.95 4.09 -1.35
C ALA A 36 1.87 4.48 -2.37
N ALA A 37 2.15 4.35 -3.66
CA ALA A 37 1.17 4.61 -4.73
C ALA A 37 -0.06 3.70 -4.61
N PHE A 38 0.12 2.41 -4.35
CA PHE A 38 -1.01 1.49 -4.15
C PHE A 38 -1.79 1.76 -2.87
N GLY A 39 -1.09 2.04 -1.76
CA GLY A 39 -1.74 2.41 -0.50
C GLY A 39 -2.57 3.68 -0.63
N PHE A 40 -2.05 4.67 -1.36
CA PHE A 40 -2.75 5.93 -1.65
C PHE A 40 -3.95 5.72 -2.57
N ALA A 41 -3.80 4.90 -3.62
CA ALA A 41 -4.90 4.54 -4.51
C ALA A 41 -6.07 3.91 -3.72
N TYR A 42 -5.76 2.95 -2.84
CA TYR A 42 -6.77 2.37 -1.95
C TYR A 42 -7.38 3.43 -1.01
N TRP A 43 -6.56 4.30 -0.41
CA TRP A 43 -7.07 5.35 0.48
C TRP A 43 -8.07 6.29 -0.20
N TYR A 44 -7.79 6.69 -1.43
CA TYR A 44 -8.61 7.63 -2.19
C TYR A 44 -9.90 7.01 -2.73
N TRP A 45 -9.83 5.80 -3.31
CA TRP A 45 -10.97 5.17 -3.99
C TRP A 45 -11.71 4.12 -3.17
N GLY A 46 -11.20 3.69 -2.02
CA GLY A 46 -11.84 2.63 -1.26
C GLY A 46 -11.80 1.24 -1.93
N PRO A 47 -12.38 0.21 -1.28
CA PRO A 47 -12.42 -1.15 -1.81
C PRO A 47 -13.30 -1.31 -3.05
N THR A 48 -14.22 -0.37 -3.31
CA THR A 48 -15.18 -0.43 -4.41
C THR A 48 -14.80 0.44 -5.61
N GLY A 49 -13.70 1.21 -5.53
CA GLY A 49 -13.33 2.14 -6.60
C GLY A 49 -14.16 3.43 -6.62
N ALA A 50 -15.14 3.56 -5.73
CA ALA A 50 -16.01 4.73 -5.62
C ALA A 50 -15.54 5.62 -4.45
N PRO A 51 -15.51 6.96 -4.61
CA PRO A 51 -15.15 7.85 -3.53
C PRO A 51 -16.03 7.57 -2.30
N LEU A 52 -15.39 7.33 -1.16
CA LEU A 52 -16.05 7.07 0.13
C LEU A 52 -16.86 8.28 0.61
#